data_AF-A0A7C2I5X3-F1
#
_entry.id   AF-A0A7C2I5X3-F1
#
_cell.length_a   1.000
_cell.length_b   1.000
_cell.length_c   1.000
_cell.angle_alpha   90.00
_cell.angle_beta   90.00
_cell.angle_gamma   90.00
#
_symmetry.space_group_name_H-M   'P 1'
#
loop_
_entity.id
_entity.type
_entity.pdbx_description
1 polymer ?
#
loop_
_entity_poly.entity_id
_entity_poly.type
_entity_poly.pdbx_seq_one_letter_code
_entity_poly.pdbx_strand_id
1 'polypeptide(L)'
;MSSRMSSSLLVAGLAFGQATLDVEWRAPIGELEERVDHRGCVCPDGTTVVTFSNGAYSLVDREGRLIAHRIRRHDLAGSLASTCDKEGRVYLRSDPATVHVLRISGAELVSERTFQMPGLPFRFVLVGDTLWVLGAANLRPSGRPAYVRLFRTTGEFVRAPDLPLPRLAGKSPVAVFANGALLFHPMRQQVIYIPANPFRFFCFDFDGRLVEARDAVGTRHENADFRGVTAQAVHWSAVDWVRNAVCLPDGRVAVQVIKGNRPGGNVSFLELYDSALNLIQRDIPIPFDLGYMLGADHQGDLRFGNFRVMGASIVKVRLR
;
A
#
# COMPACT_ATOMS: atom_id res chain seq x y z
N MET A 1 -33.19 54.26 -6.15
CA MET A 1 -33.98 53.09 -5.71
C MET A 1 -33.58 51.91 -6.55
N SER A 2 -33.32 50.79 -5.88
CA SER A 2 -32.68 49.57 -6.38
C SER A 2 -33.74 48.53 -6.73
N SER A 3 -33.57 47.78 -7.84
CA SER A 3 -34.07 46.40 -7.96
C SER A 3 -33.41 45.63 -9.11
N ARG A 4 -32.37 44.89 -8.74
CA ARG A 4 -32.06 43.48 -9.05
C ARG A 4 -32.19 43.00 -10.51
N MET A 5 -31.02 42.82 -11.13
CA MET A 5 -30.77 41.79 -12.14
C MET A 5 -30.80 40.40 -11.49
N SER A 6 -31.56 39.49 -12.09
CA SER A 6 -31.60 38.06 -11.77
C SER A 6 -30.41 37.36 -12.44
N SER A 7 -29.40 36.99 -11.65
CA SER A 7 -28.33 36.09 -12.10
C SER A 7 -28.74 34.66 -11.80
N SER A 8 -29.13 33.94 -12.86
CA SER A 8 -29.32 32.49 -12.85
C SER A 8 -27.99 31.81 -12.51
N LEU A 9 -27.90 31.24 -11.31
CA LEU A 9 -26.84 30.29 -10.95
C LEU A 9 -27.14 28.95 -11.63
N LEU A 10 -26.54 28.75 -12.80
CA LEU A 10 -26.33 27.42 -13.37
C LEU A 10 -25.32 26.69 -12.49
N VAL A 11 -25.81 25.95 -11.51
CA VAL A 11 -25.02 24.89 -10.86
C VAL A 11 -24.89 23.78 -11.90
N ALA A 12 -23.76 23.75 -12.61
CA ALA A 12 -23.35 22.60 -13.39
C ALA A 12 -23.14 21.44 -12.42
N GLY A 13 -24.18 20.62 -12.23
CA GLY A 13 -24.03 19.29 -11.66
C GLY A 13 -23.19 18.47 -12.62
N LEU A 14 -21.89 18.39 -12.37
CA LEU A 14 -21.06 17.34 -12.94
C LEU A 14 -21.65 16.02 -12.43
N ALA A 15 -22.22 15.25 -13.36
CA ALA A 15 -22.51 13.85 -13.13
C ALA A 15 -21.17 13.15 -12.88
N PHE A 16 -20.77 13.03 -11.62
CA PHE A 16 -19.65 12.18 -11.24
C PHE A 16 -20.06 10.74 -11.53
N GLY A 17 -19.64 10.23 -12.69
CA GLY A 17 -19.68 8.81 -12.97
C GLY A 17 -18.95 8.09 -11.83
N GLN A 18 -19.53 6.99 -11.35
CA GLN A 18 -18.84 6.12 -10.41
C GLN A 18 -17.62 5.56 -11.13
N ALA A 19 -16.42 5.90 -10.67
CA ALA A 19 -15.20 5.37 -11.25
C ALA A 19 -15.20 3.84 -11.32
N THR A 20 -14.66 3.31 -12.41
CA THR A 20 -14.56 1.88 -12.67
C THR A 20 -13.11 1.45 -12.78
N LEU A 21 -12.90 0.14 -12.60
CA LEU A 21 -11.61 -0.51 -12.78
C LEU A 21 -11.62 -1.27 -14.10
N ASP A 22 -10.93 -0.71 -15.10
CA ASP A 22 -10.85 -1.29 -16.42
C ASP A 22 -9.54 -2.08 -16.54
N VAL A 23 -9.65 -3.38 -16.76
CA VAL A 23 -8.48 -4.25 -16.96
C VAL A 23 -7.90 -3.97 -18.35
N GLU A 24 -6.65 -3.53 -18.39
CA GLU A 24 -5.95 -3.30 -19.66
C GLU A 24 -5.26 -4.58 -20.15
N TRP A 25 -4.56 -5.26 -19.26
CA TRP A 25 -3.91 -6.53 -19.56
C TRP A 25 -3.75 -7.41 -18.33
N ARG A 26 -3.60 -8.71 -18.58
CA ARG A 26 -3.28 -9.73 -17.57
C ARG A 26 -2.06 -10.54 -18.06
N ALA A 27 -0.97 -10.46 -17.31
CA ALA A 27 0.25 -11.22 -17.57
C ALA A 27 0.24 -12.49 -16.70
N PRO A 28 0.14 -13.69 -17.28
CA PRO A 28 0.25 -14.93 -16.52
C PRO A 28 1.70 -15.09 -16.03
N ILE A 29 1.86 -15.43 -14.75
CA ILE A 29 3.17 -15.73 -14.14
C ILE A 29 3.27 -17.20 -13.68
N GLY A 30 2.31 -18.04 -14.09
CA GLY A 30 2.34 -19.49 -13.96
C GLY A 30 1.60 -20.05 -12.74
N GLU A 31 1.67 -21.36 -12.56
CA GLU A 31 1.19 -22.04 -11.36
C GLU A 31 2.18 -21.84 -10.20
N LEU A 32 1.65 -21.65 -9.01
CA LEU A 32 2.47 -21.58 -7.80
C LEU A 32 2.53 -22.98 -7.21
N GLU A 33 3.71 -23.58 -7.24
CA GLU A 33 3.98 -24.91 -6.68
C GLU A 33 3.65 -25.00 -5.17
N GLU A 34 3.61 -23.88 -4.45
CA GLU A 34 3.30 -23.81 -3.02
C GLU A 34 2.54 -22.51 -2.65
N ARG A 35 1.96 -22.48 -1.44
CA ARG A 35 1.48 -21.24 -0.79
C ARG A 35 2.67 -20.38 -0.35
N VAL A 36 3.39 -19.85 -1.34
CA VAL A 36 4.55 -19.01 -1.15
C VAL A 36 4.08 -17.58 -0.83
N ASP A 37 4.55 -17.02 0.27
CA ASP A 37 4.37 -15.59 0.55
C ASP A 37 5.02 -14.77 -0.57
N HIS A 38 4.25 -13.83 -1.09
CA HIS A 38 4.61 -13.01 -2.23
C HIS A 38 4.58 -11.53 -1.88
N ARG A 39 5.50 -10.80 -2.49
CA ARG A 39 5.65 -9.37 -2.38
C ARG A 39 5.99 -8.82 -3.74
N GLY A 40 5.59 -7.58 -3.99
CA GLY A 40 5.96 -6.92 -5.22
C GLY A 40 5.87 -5.42 -5.07
N CYS A 41 6.49 -4.75 -6.02
CA CYS A 41 6.46 -3.32 -6.19
C CYS A 41 6.42 -2.98 -7.68
N VAL A 42 5.99 -1.77 -7.97
CA VAL A 42 5.98 -1.21 -9.32
C VAL A 42 7.04 -0.12 -9.35
N CYS A 43 8.00 -0.26 -10.26
CA CYS A 43 9.04 0.74 -10.46
C CYS A 43 8.52 1.89 -11.35
N PRO A 44 9.17 3.07 -11.33
CA PRO A 44 8.69 4.25 -12.05
C PRO A 44 8.53 4.05 -13.57
N ASP A 45 9.32 3.18 -14.19
CA ASP A 45 9.23 2.82 -15.61
C ASP A 45 7.95 2.00 -15.95
N GLY A 46 7.28 1.46 -14.94
CA GLY A 46 6.11 0.60 -15.05
C GLY A 46 6.44 -0.89 -14.93
N THR A 47 7.71 -1.25 -14.75
CA THR A 47 8.12 -2.63 -14.50
C THR A 47 7.62 -3.08 -13.13
N THR A 48 6.91 -4.20 -13.11
CA THR A 48 6.42 -4.85 -11.89
C THR A 48 7.39 -5.94 -11.48
N VAL A 49 7.94 -5.83 -10.28
CA VAL A 49 8.79 -6.85 -9.67
C VAL A 49 7.95 -7.63 -8.69
N VAL A 50 7.95 -8.95 -8.82
CA VAL A 50 7.34 -9.85 -7.85
C VAL A 50 8.38 -10.82 -7.35
N THR A 51 8.46 -10.97 -6.04
CA THR A 51 9.37 -11.90 -5.38
C THR A 51 8.61 -12.91 -4.55
N PHE A 52 9.18 -14.10 -4.51
CA PHE A 52 8.65 -15.30 -3.89
C PHE A 52 9.50 -15.64 -2.66
N SER A 53 8.88 -16.13 -1.58
CA SER A 53 9.60 -16.48 -0.34
C SER A 53 10.69 -17.54 -0.53
N ASN A 54 10.66 -18.33 -1.61
CA ASN A 54 11.71 -19.28 -1.97
C ASN A 54 12.91 -18.66 -2.74
N GLY A 55 12.97 -17.33 -2.84
CA GLY A 55 14.03 -16.58 -3.52
C GLY A 55 13.88 -16.49 -5.04
N ALA A 56 12.78 -16.98 -5.61
CA ALA A 56 12.47 -16.70 -7.00
C ALA A 56 11.94 -15.26 -7.17
N TYR A 57 12.04 -14.74 -8.39
CA TYR A 57 11.36 -13.51 -8.80
C TYR A 57 10.85 -13.60 -10.24
N SER A 58 9.87 -12.75 -10.55
CA SER A 58 9.36 -12.50 -11.90
C SER A 58 9.33 -11.00 -12.17
N LEU A 59 9.55 -10.64 -13.43
CA LEU A 59 9.53 -9.26 -13.92
C LEU A 59 8.52 -9.16 -15.06
N VAL A 60 7.58 -8.21 -14.94
CA VAL A 60 6.62 -7.90 -16.00
C VAL A 60 6.79 -6.44 -16.38
N ASP A 61 6.98 -6.15 -17.66
CA ASP A 61 7.12 -4.77 -18.12
C ASP A 61 5.81 -3.99 -18.09
N ARG A 62 5.89 -2.73 -18.53
CA ARG A 62 4.75 -1.81 -18.60
C ARG A 62 3.63 -2.33 -19.51
N GLU A 63 3.99 -3.02 -20.59
CA GLU A 63 3.10 -3.56 -21.61
C GLU A 63 2.52 -4.93 -21.25
N GLY A 64 2.90 -5.49 -20.09
CA GLY A 64 2.42 -6.79 -19.63
C GLY A 64 3.21 -7.98 -20.18
N ARG A 65 4.37 -7.75 -20.79
CA ARG A 65 5.26 -8.81 -21.24
C ARG A 65 6.08 -9.33 -20.05
N LEU A 66 6.13 -10.65 -19.92
CA LEU A 66 6.96 -11.32 -18.93
C LEU A 66 8.43 -11.26 -19.39
N ILE A 67 9.22 -10.41 -18.75
CA ILE A 67 10.66 -10.26 -19.04
C ILE A 67 11.46 -11.38 -18.36
N ALA A 68 11.04 -11.76 -17.16
CA ALA A 68 11.67 -12.82 -16.37
C ALA A 68 10.61 -13.67 -15.69
N HIS A 69 10.76 -14.99 -15.78
CA HIS A 69 9.83 -15.95 -15.19
C HIS A 69 10.53 -16.81 -14.14
N ARG A 70 10.17 -16.61 -12.87
CA ARG A 70 10.63 -17.42 -11.72
C ARG A 70 12.14 -17.67 -11.70
N ILE A 71 12.94 -16.66 -12.03
CA ILE A 71 14.40 -16.77 -11.92
C ILE A 71 14.74 -16.90 -10.44
N ARG A 72 15.47 -17.95 -10.08
CA ARG A 72 15.78 -18.27 -8.68
C ARG A 72 17.11 -17.66 -8.27
N ARG A 73 17.09 -16.93 -7.16
CA ARG A 73 18.27 -16.38 -6.48
C ARG A 73 18.23 -16.76 -5.00
N HIS A 74 19.14 -17.64 -4.59
CA HIS A 74 19.16 -18.18 -3.22
C HIS A 74 19.35 -17.11 -2.14
N ASP A 75 20.06 -16.03 -2.44
CA ASP A 75 20.30 -14.90 -1.55
C ASP A 75 19.06 -14.02 -1.31
N LEU A 76 18.02 -14.20 -2.13
CA LEU A 76 16.72 -13.56 -2.00
C LEU A 76 15.69 -14.45 -1.26
N ALA A 77 16.08 -15.62 -0.74
CA ALA A 77 15.18 -16.45 0.05
C ALA A 77 14.68 -15.70 1.31
N GLY A 78 13.40 -15.88 1.67
CA GLY A 78 12.77 -15.14 2.77
C GLY A 78 12.48 -13.67 2.44
N SER A 79 12.27 -13.34 1.16
CA SER A 79 11.91 -11.98 0.73
C SER A 79 10.53 -11.58 1.23
N LEU A 80 10.44 -10.56 2.11
CA LEU A 80 9.19 -10.19 2.79
C LEU A 80 8.72 -8.73 2.58
N ALA A 81 9.57 -7.88 1.99
CA ALA A 81 9.23 -6.50 1.67
C ALA A 81 10.04 -6.01 0.47
N SER A 82 9.41 -5.21 -0.39
CA SER A 82 10.05 -4.60 -1.56
C SER A 82 9.52 -3.19 -1.82
N THR A 83 10.37 -2.34 -2.41
CA THR A 83 9.99 -1.02 -2.95
C THR A 83 10.96 -0.62 -4.08
N CYS A 84 10.62 0.38 -4.89
CA CYS A 84 11.53 0.94 -5.89
C CYS A 84 11.82 2.42 -5.56
N ASP A 85 13.00 2.89 -5.91
CA ASP A 85 13.30 4.32 -5.91
C ASP A 85 13.00 5.00 -7.26
N LYS A 86 13.24 6.30 -7.32
CA LYS A 86 12.99 7.11 -8.52
C LYS A 86 13.91 6.75 -9.69
N GLU A 87 15.08 6.17 -9.41
CA GLU A 87 16.02 5.65 -10.42
C GLU A 87 15.67 4.22 -10.88
N GLY A 88 14.65 3.59 -10.29
CA GLY A 88 14.24 2.22 -10.60
C GLY A 88 15.09 1.14 -9.92
N ARG A 89 15.89 1.50 -8.91
CA ARG A 89 16.56 0.51 -8.06
C ARG A 89 15.53 -0.13 -7.14
N VAL A 90 15.58 -1.45 -7.06
CA VAL A 90 14.69 -2.28 -6.26
C VAL A 90 15.35 -2.54 -4.91
N TYR A 91 14.67 -2.15 -3.85
CA TYR A 91 15.06 -2.46 -2.48
C TYR A 91 14.25 -3.65 -2.03
N LEU A 92 14.93 -4.73 -1.68
CA LEU A 92 14.30 -5.98 -1.29
C LEU A 92 14.94 -6.50 -0.01
N ARG A 93 14.12 -6.85 0.99
CA ARG A 93 14.63 -7.45 2.22
C ARG A 93 14.46 -8.96 2.19
N SER A 94 15.56 -9.68 2.40
CA SER A 94 15.63 -11.12 2.61
C SER A 94 15.99 -11.47 4.06
N ASP A 95 15.85 -12.74 4.42
CA ASP A 95 16.18 -13.22 5.76
C ASP A 95 17.70 -13.40 5.96
N PRO A 96 18.22 -13.21 7.20
CA PRO A 96 17.48 -12.80 8.41
C PRO A 96 17.30 -11.27 8.55
N ALA A 97 18.04 -10.45 7.81
CA ALA A 97 18.04 -8.99 7.99
C ALA A 97 18.71 -8.23 6.83
N THR A 98 18.90 -8.86 5.67
CA THR A 98 19.66 -8.26 4.58
C THR A 98 18.72 -7.47 3.66
N VAL A 99 19.03 -6.20 3.41
CA VAL A 99 18.41 -5.43 2.33
C VAL A 99 19.35 -5.46 1.14
N HIS A 100 18.81 -5.91 0.01
CA HIS A 100 19.44 -5.89 -1.30
C HIS A 100 18.99 -4.66 -2.04
N VAL A 101 19.95 -3.91 -2.59
CA VAL A 101 19.72 -2.87 -3.58
C VAL A 101 20.07 -3.45 -4.93
N LEU A 102 19.05 -3.61 -5.77
CA LEU A 102 19.13 -4.34 -7.03
C LEU A 102 18.79 -3.42 -8.20
N ARG A 103 19.48 -3.60 -9.32
CA ARG A 103 19.12 -2.97 -10.60
C ARG A 103 18.48 -3.98 -11.53
N ILE A 104 17.47 -3.55 -12.26
CA ILE A 104 16.87 -4.35 -13.34
C ILE A 104 17.77 -4.23 -14.58
N SER A 105 18.23 -5.36 -15.11
CA SER A 105 19.09 -5.43 -16.30
C SER A 105 18.61 -6.56 -17.21
N GLY A 106 17.75 -6.24 -18.18
CA GLY A 106 17.06 -7.25 -18.98
C GLY A 106 16.18 -8.14 -18.09
N ALA A 107 16.37 -9.45 -18.15
CA ALA A 107 15.65 -10.41 -17.32
C ALA A 107 16.22 -10.55 -15.89
N GLU A 108 17.32 -9.87 -15.57
CA GLU A 108 18.02 -10.08 -14.30
C GLU A 108 17.82 -8.96 -13.30
N LEU A 109 17.70 -9.33 -12.03
CA LEU A 109 17.98 -8.44 -10.90
C LEU A 109 19.46 -8.57 -10.57
N VAL A 110 20.23 -7.50 -10.77
CA VAL A 110 21.67 -7.47 -10.51
C VAL A 110 21.93 -6.78 -9.17
N SER A 111 22.74 -7.40 -8.31
CA SER A 111 23.08 -6.80 -7.01
C SER A 111 24.02 -5.62 -7.19
N GLU A 112 23.62 -4.44 -6.70
CA GLU A 112 24.51 -3.27 -6.63
C GLU A 112 25.21 -3.20 -5.28
N ARG A 113 24.45 -3.39 -4.20
CA ARG A 113 24.96 -3.43 -2.83
C ARG A 113 23.98 -4.10 -1.88
N THR A 114 24.47 -4.48 -0.72
CA THR A 114 23.66 -4.98 0.39
C THR A 114 23.99 -4.22 1.67
N PHE A 115 23.03 -4.19 2.60
CA PHE A 115 23.27 -3.70 3.95
C PHE A 115 22.39 -4.47 4.95
N GLN A 116 22.82 -4.48 6.20
CA GLN A 116 22.07 -5.11 7.29
C GLN A 116 21.07 -4.12 7.87
N MET A 117 19.85 -4.58 8.11
CA MET A 117 18.81 -3.79 8.76
C MET A 117 18.09 -4.63 9.82
N PRO A 118 18.22 -4.28 11.11
CA PRO A 118 17.68 -5.10 12.19
C PRO A 118 16.15 -5.09 12.20
N GLY A 119 15.56 -6.28 12.33
CA GLY A 119 14.12 -6.49 12.51
C GLY A 119 13.46 -7.31 11.39
N LEU A 120 12.15 -7.55 11.53
CA LEU A 120 11.30 -8.20 10.53
C LEU A 120 10.39 -7.16 9.86
N PRO A 121 10.87 -6.47 8.81
CA PRO A 121 10.05 -5.52 8.06
C PRO A 121 9.02 -6.25 7.18
N PHE A 122 7.80 -5.73 7.17
CA PHE A 122 6.71 -6.22 6.33
C PHE A 122 6.44 -5.31 5.13
N ARG A 123 6.80 -4.02 5.24
CA ARG A 123 6.66 -3.01 4.20
C ARG A 123 7.80 -2.00 4.25
N PHE A 124 8.15 -1.50 3.07
CA PHE A 124 9.06 -0.37 2.88
C PHE A 124 8.39 0.73 2.10
N VAL A 125 8.75 1.96 2.44
CA VAL A 125 8.74 3.04 1.47
C VAL A 125 10.05 3.79 1.52
N LEU A 126 10.56 4.17 0.37
CA LEU A 126 11.77 4.97 0.26
C LEU A 126 11.41 6.44 0.08
N VAL A 127 12.10 7.31 0.83
CA VAL A 127 11.99 8.76 0.72
C VAL A 127 13.39 9.36 0.73
N GLY A 128 13.84 9.84 -0.43
CA GLY A 128 15.24 10.26 -0.61
C GLY A 128 16.18 9.11 -0.23
N ASP A 129 17.12 9.39 0.67
CA ASP A 129 18.09 8.40 1.17
C ASP A 129 17.63 7.67 2.45
N THR A 130 16.34 7.74 2.77
CA THR A 130 15.76 7.11 3.97
C THR A 130 14.77 6.02 3.61
N LEU A 131 14.93 4.87 4.25
CA LEU A 131 14.01 3.75 4.21
C LEU A 131 13.10 3.80 5.43
N TRP A 132 11.82 4.01 5.18
CA TRP A 132 10.78 3.92 6.18
C TRP A 132 10.26 2.50 6.24
N VAL A 133 10.28 1.94 7.44
CA VAL A 133 10.04 0.54 7.68
C VAL A 133 8.86 0.37 8.58
N LEU A 134 7.84 -0.34 8.11
CA LEU A 134 6.80 -0.91 8.97
C LEU A 134 7.16 -2.37 9.26
N GLY A 135 7.35 -2.68 10.53
CA GLY A 135 7.78 -4.00 10.98
C GLY A 135 7.07 -4.45 12.24
N ALA A 136 7.36 -5.68 12.68
CA ALA A 136 7.01 -6.15 14.01
C ALA A 136 8.24 -6.71 14.74
N ALA A 137 8.31 -6.48 16.05
CA ALA A 137 9.38 -7.03 16.87
C ALA A 137 9.01 -8.47 17.26
N ASN A 138 9.44 -9.45 16.46
CA ASN A 138 9.26 -10.90 16.64
C ASN A 138 7.80 -11.39 16.54
N LEU A 139 7.54 -12.31 15.61
CA LEU A 139 6.26 -13.02 15.45
C LEU A 139 5.94 -14.02 16.60
N ARG A 140 6.80 -14.10 17.62
CA ARG A 140 6.55 -14.96 18.79
C ARG A 140 5.44 -14.37 19.66
N PRO A 141 4.81 -15.14 20.58
CA PRO A 141 3.75 -14.68 21.48
C PRO A 141 4.17 -13.60 22.49
N SER A 142 5.32 -12.94 22.29
CA SER A 142 5.93 -11.96 23.16
C SER A 142 5.23 -10.60 23.22
N GLY A 143 4.12 -10.40 22.48
CA GLY A 143 3.24 -9.23 22.63
C GLY A 143 3.89 -7.89 22.31
N ARG A 144 5.05 -7.85 21.64
CA ARG A 144 5.69 -6.58 21.27
C ARG A 144 4.94 -5.93 20.10
N PRO A 145 4.69 -4.61 20.16
CA PRO A 145 3.88 -3.92 19.16
C PRO A 145 4.57 -3.86 17.79
N ALA A 146 3.77 -3.68 16.73
CA ALA A 146 4.29 -3.22 15.45
C ALA A 146 5.01 -1.88 15.63
N TYR A 147 5.98 -1.60 14.76
CA TYR A 147 6.75 -0.36 14.79
C TYR A 147 6.85 0.25 13.40
N VAL A 148 6.95 1.58 13.37
CA VAL A 148 7.55 2.29 12.24
C VAL A 148 8.94 2.76 12.67
N ARG A 149 9.93 2.62 11.79
CA ARG A 149 11.31 3.05 12.00
C ARG A 149 11.88 3.64 10.72
N LEU A 150 12.76 4.63 10.86
CA LEU A 150 13.57 5.17 9.79
C LEU A 150 14.97 4.59 9.87
N PHE A 151 15.45 4.15 8.72
CA PHE A 151 16.83 3.80 8.49
C PHE A 151 17.37 4.62 7.32
N ARG A 152 18.66 4.92 7.30
CA ARG A 152 19.32 5.34 6.06
C ARG A 152 19.39 4.16 5.11
N THR A 153 19.55 4.41 3.80
CA THR A 153 19.82 3.35 2.82
C THR A 153 21.19 2.67 3.02
N THR A 154 21.95 3.04 4.06
CA THR A 154 23.15 2.34 4.55
C THR A 154 22.84 1.31 5.65
N GLY A 155 21.59 1.24 6.12
CA GLY A 155 21.17 0.38 7.23
C GLY A 155 21.27 1.03 8.61
N GLU A 156 21.82 2.24 8.70
CA GLU A 156 21.93 2.98 9.95
C GLU A 156 20.55 3.40 10.46
N PHE A 157 20.25 3.09 11.73
CA PHE A 157 19.03 3.53 12.38
C PHE A 157 19.05 5.04 12.61
N VAL A 158 17.99 5.73 12.19
CA VAL A 158 17.84 7.17 12.38
C VAL A 158 16.95 7.46 13.58
N ARG A 159 15.71 6.96 13.56
CA ARG A 159 14.69 7.25 14.56
C ARG A 159 13.54 6.25 14.48
N ALA A 160 12.80 6.07 15.57
CA ALA A 160 11.46 5.49 15.57
C ALA A 160 10.45 6.62 15.73
N PRO A 161 9.57 6.90 14.74
CA PRO A 161 8.49 7.85 14.91
C PRO A 161 7.64 7.52 16.13
N ASP A 162 7.28 8.55 16.90
CA ASP A 162 6.31 8.43 17.99
C ASP A 162 4.93 8.19 17.38
N LEU A 163 4.60 6.92 17.18
CA LEU A 163 3.26 6.53 16.80
C LEU A 163 2.39 6.57 18.06
N PRO A 164 1.27 7.31 18.06
CA PRO A 164 0.19 7.05 18.99
C PRO A 164 -0.49 5.75 18.55
N LEU A 165 0.22 4.63 18.69
CA LEU A 165 -0.37 3.32 18.49
C LEU A 165 -1.50 3.24 19.51
N PRO A 166 -2.76 3.04 19.09
CA PRO A 166 -3.82 2.76 20.03
C PRO A 166 -3.33 1.61 20.91
N ARG A 167 -3.35 1.78 22.23
CA ARG A 167 -3.30 0.62 23.13
C ARG A 167 -4.50 -0.22 22.73
N LEU A 168 -4.27 -1.24 21.91
CA LEU A 168 -5.34 -2.13 21.47
C LEU A 168 -5.95 -2.73 22.72
N ALA A 169 -7.18 -2.31 23.03
CA ALA A 169 -8.01 -2.99 23.98
C ALA A 169 -8.38 -4.35 23.36
N GLY A 170 -7.54 -5.36 23.57
CA GLY A 170 -7.85 -6.74 23.20
C GLY A 170 -6.81 -7.42 22.32
N LYS A 171 -6.98 -8.75 22.25
CA LYS A 171 -6.14 -9.79 21.62
C LYS A 171 -6.00 -9.67 20.09
N SER A 172 -5.84 -8.47 19.54
CA SER A 172 -5.61 -8.31 18.11
C SER A 172 -4.16 -8.71 17.82
N PRO A 173 -3.92 -9.80 17.06
CA PRO A 173 -2.56 -10.32 16.87
C PRO A 173 -1.67 -9.29 16.18
N VAL A 174 -0.39 -9.25 16.56
CA VAL A 174 0.69 -8.41 16.00
C VAL A 174 0.69 -8.37 14.45
N ALA A 175 0.15 -9.41 13.80
CA ALA A 175 -0.08 -9.50 12.36
C ALA A 175 -1.02 -8.42 11.79
N VAL A 176 -1.99 -7.90 12.56
CA VAL A 176 -2.99 -6.93 12.08
C VAL A 176 -2.34 -5.59 11.75
N PHE A 177 -1.41 -5.09 12.56
CA PHE A 177 -0.74 -3.80 12.29
C PHE A 177 0.28 -3.88 11.16
N ALA A 178 0.95 -5.03 11.02
CA ALA A 178 1.84 -5.33 9.90
C ALA A 178 1.11 -5.42 8.55
N ASN A 179 -0.22 -5.59 8.57
CA ASN A 179 -1.07 -5.61 7.39
C ASN A 179 -1.58 -4.23 6.95
N GLY A 180 -1.17 -3.15 7.63
CA GLY A 180 -1.44 -1.78 7.18
C GLY A 180 -0.68 -1.37 5.91
N ALA A 181 -0.87 -0.13 5.49
CA ALA A 181 -0.14 0.47 4.38
C ALA A 181 0.84 1.55 4.85
N LEU A 182 1.97 1.66 4.16
CA LEU A 182 2.95 2.71 4.35
C LEU A 182 3.32 3.21 2.96
N LEU A 183 3.16 4.51 2.71
CA LEU A 183 3.39 5.10 1.40
C LEU A 183 4.00 6.50 1.53
N PHE A 184 4.63 6.95 0.46
CA PHE A 184 5.12 8.32 0.32
C PHE A 184 4.15 9.09 -0.56
N HIS A 185 3.76 10.27 -0.11
CA HIS A 185 2.88 11.16 -0.84
C HIS A 185 3.70 12.32 -1.43
N PRO A 186 4.06 12.29 -2.72
CA PRO A 186 4.98 13.26 -3.32
C PRO A 186 4.45 14.69 -3.29
N MET A 187 3.16 14.94 -3.53
CA MET A 187 2.64 16.32 -3.49
C MET A 187 2.64 16.93 -2.08
N ARG A 188 2.44 16.11 -1.05
CA ARG A 188 2.47 16.55 0.35
C ARG A 188 3.87 16.54 0.95
N GLN A 189 4.84 15.90 0.28
CA GLN A 189 6.18 15.63 0.80
C GLN A 189 6.12 14.98 2.20
N GLN A 190 5.23 13.99 2.34
CA GLN A 190 4.94 13.32 3.62
C GLN A 190 4.92 11.81 3.46
N VAL A 191 5.33 11.09 4.50
CA VAL A 191 5.09 9.65 4.62
C VAL A 191 3.77 9.44 5.34
N ILE A 192 2.93 8.58 4.78
CA ILE A 192 1.61 8.27 5.32
C ILE A 192 1.62 6.82 5.77
N TYR A 193 1.34 6.61 7.05
CA TYR A 193 1.00 5.31 7.60
C TYR A 193 -0.51 5.19 7.76
N ILE A 194 -1.04 4.07 7.30
CA ILE A 194 -2.44 3.69 7.41
C ILE A 194 -2.48 2.33 8.10
N PRO A 195 -2.86 2.24 9.39
CA PRO A 195 -3.01 0.96 10.06
C PRO A 195 -4.15 0.16 9.41
N ALA A 196 -4.09 -1.17 9.53
CA ALA A 196 -5.14 -2.02 9.00
C ALA A 196 -6.51 -1.70 9.61
N ASN A 197 -6.56 -1.48 10.93
CA ASN A 197 -7.76 -1.08 11.69
C ASN A 197 -7.31 -0.47 13.04
N PRO A 198 -7.87 0.67 13.52
CA PRO A 198 -8.92 1.49 12.91
C PRO A 198 -8.35 2.33 11.74
N PHE A 199 -9.14 2.55 10.69
CA PHE A 199 -8.66 3.25 9.51
C PHE A 199 -8.44 4.75 9.78
N ARG A 200 -7.16 5.13 9.88
CA ARG A 200 -6.71 6.49 10.19
C ARG A 200 -5.45 6.80 9.39
N PHE A 201 -5.31 8.04 8.93
CA PHE A 201 -4.09 8.51 8.28
C PHE A 201 -3.17 9.15 9.33
N PHE A 202 -1.96 8.62 9.47
CA PHE A 202 -0.87 9.25 10.21
C PHE A 202 0.15 9.77 9.21
N CYS A 203 0.28 11.08 9.11
CA CYS A 203 1.20 11.74 8.19
C CYS A 203 2.43 12.22 8.95
N PHE A 204 3.60 11.92 8.40
CA PHE A 204 4.89 12.27 8.97
C PHE A 204 5.70 13.11 8.00
N ASP A 205 6.48 14.05 8.55
CA ASP A 205 7.55 14.71 7.81
C ASP A 205 8.76 13.77 7.60
N PHE A 206 9.79 14.25 6.90
CA PHE A 206 11.00 13.47 6.62
C PHE A 206 11.87 13.17 7.85
N ASP A 207 11.68 13.89 8.94
CA ASP A 207 12.39 13.67 10.21
C ASP A 207 11.70 12.63 11.09
N GLY A 208 10.59 12.04 10.64
CA GLY A 208 9.83 11.08 11.44
C GLY A 208 8.87 11.71 12.43
N ARG A 209 8.58 13.02 12.33
CA ARG A 209 7.64 13.69 13.23
C ARG A 209 6.22 13.59 12.69
N LEU A 210 5.28 13.27 13.57
CA LEU A 210 3.86 13.28 13.23
C LEU A 210 3.40 14.72 12.99
N VAL A 211 2.97 15.02 11.76
CA VAL A 211 2.47 16.35 11.37
C VAL A 211 0.94 16.41 11.32
N GLU A 212 0.29 15.28 11.05
CA GLU A 212 -1.17 15.18 10.98
C GLU A 212 -1.64 13.78 11.35
N ALA A 213 -2.72 13.68 12.13
CA ALA A 213 -3.45 12.44 12.36
C ALA A 213 -4.93 12.66 12.05
N ARG A 214 -5.41 12.09 10.95
CA ARG A 214 -6.76 12.30 10.43
C ARG A 214 -7.51 10.99 10.39
N ASP A 215 -8.66 10.93 11.04
CA ASP A 215 -9.59 9.82 10.86
C ASP A 215 -10.13 9.85 9.43
N ALA A 216 -10.12 8.71 8.74
CA ALA A 216 -10.75 8.63 7.43
C ALA A 216 -12.24 8.97 7.63
N VAL A 217 -12.72 10.05 6.99
CA VAL A 217 -14.08 10.57 7.17
C VAL A 217 -15.10 9.41 7.04
N GLY A 218 -15.77 9.07 8.14
CA GLY A 218 -16.69 7.91 8.24
C GLY A 218 -16.50 7.01 9.48
N THR A 219 -15.46 7.21 10.28
CA THR A 219 -15.29 6.53 11.58
C THR A 219 -15.79 7.41 12.73
N ARG A 220 -17.01 7.16 13.23
CA ARG A 220 -17.40 7.65 14.57
C ARG A 220 -16.95 6.63 15.59
N HIS A 221 -16.04 7.02 16.48
CA HIS A 221 -15.82 6.28 17.72
C HIS A 221 -17.11 6.41 18.56
N GLU A 222 -17.73 5.27 18.89
CA GLU A 222 -18.72 5.20 19.95
C GLU A 222 -18.00 5.48 21.28
N ASN A 223 -17.90 6.76 21.66
CA ASN A 223 -18.03 7.27 23.02
C ASN A 223 -17.72 8.78 23.09
N ALA A 224 -18.57 9.48 23.85
CA ALA A 224 -18.49 10.86 24.34
C ALA A 224 -18.87 11.99 23.36
N ASP A 225 -20.13 12.43 23.48
CA ASP A 225 -20.60 13.82 23.42
C ASP A 225 -20.00 14.75 22.37
N PHE A 226 -20.44 14.58 21.11
CA PHE A 226 -20.53 15.69 20.16
C PHE A 226 -21.96 15.78 19.61
N ARG A 227 -22.76 16.63 20.26
CA ARG A 227 -24.05 17.11 19.75
C ARG A 227 -23.77 18.26 18.79
N GLY A 228 -24.10 18.09 17.52
CA GLY A 228 -24.16 19.21 16.57
C GLY A 228 -23.29 19.12 15.33
N VAL A 229 -23.06 17.93 14.76
CA VAL A 229 -22.86 17.77 13.31
C VAL A 229 -23.55 16.48 12.92
N THR A 230 -24.38 16.55 11.89
CA THR A 230 -25.13 15.45 11.28
C THR A 230 -24.29 14.16 11.22
N ALA A 231 -24.74 13.15 11.97
CA ALA A 231 -24.25 11.80 11.90
C ALA A 231 -24.57 11.22 10.51
N GLN A 232 -23.70 11.46 9.54
CA GLN A 232 -23.70 10.73 8.28
C GLN A 232 -22.64 9.63 8.34
N ALA A 233 -23.17 8.42 8.52
CA ALA A 233 -22.67 7.12 8.09
C ALA A 233 -21.39 6.53 8.72
N VAL A 234 -21.61 5.67 9.71
CA VAL A 234 -20.68 4.61 10.10
C VAL A 234 -20.62 3.58 8.96
N HIS A 235 -19.51 3.56 8.20
CA HIS A 235 -19.33 2.65 7.06
C HIS A 235 -18.24 1.60 7.25
N TRP A 236 -17.41 1.75 8.27
CA TRP A 236 -16.34 0.83 8.63
C TRP A 236 -16.76 -0.01 9.83
N SER A 237 -16.85 -1.32 9.64
CA SER A 237 -17.10 -2.25 10.71
C SER A 237 -15.81 -2.58 11.46
N ALA A 238 -15.93 -3.07 12.70
CA ALA A 238 -14.78 -3.53 13.48
C ALA A 238 -13.97 -4.66 12.81
N VAL A 239 -14.52 -5.29 11.76
CA VAL A 239 -13.89 -6.36 10.99
C VAL A 239 -13.50 -5.94 9.58
N ASP A 240 -13.60 -4.66 9.22
CA ASP A 240 -13.05 -4.16 7.96
C ASP A 240 -11.57 -3.79 8.16
N TRP A 241 -10.74 -3.96 7.13
CA TRP A 241 -9.33 -3.59 7.24
C TRP A 241 -8.70 -3.11 5.94
N VAL A 242 -7.71 -2.24 6.08
CA VAL A 242 -6.83 -1.83 4.98
C VAL A 242 -5.86 -2.96 4.66
N ARG A 243 -5.73 -3.28 3.38
CA ARG A 243 -4.78 -4.29 2.88
C ARG A 243 -3.54 -3.67 2.23
N ASN A 244 -3.73 -2.60 1.47
CA ASN A 244 -2.65 -1.83 0.87
C ASN A 244 -3.13 -0.44 0.47
N ALA A 245 -2.20 0.47 0.18
CA ALA A 245 -2.49 1.78 -0.38
C ALA A 245 -1.34 2.26 -1.26
N VAL A 246 -1.66 3.09 -2.25
CA VAL A 246 -0.70 3.66 -3.21
C VAL A 246 -1.02 5.13 -3.44
N CYS A 247 0.01 5.95 -3.65
CA CYS A 247 -0.18 7.31 -4.13
C CYS A 247 -0.16 7.30 -5.66
N LEU A 248 -1.13 7.98 -6.27
CA LEU A 248 -1.21 8.20 -7.70
C LEU A 248 -0.38 9.44 -8.08
N PRO A 249 0.04 9.58 -9.36
CA PRO A 249 0.87 10.70 -9.81
C PRO A 249 0.23 12.08 -9.62
N ASP A 250 -1.11 12.14 -9.63
CA ASP A 250 -1.90 13.36 -9.39
C ASP A 250 -2.11 13.67 -7.90
N GLY A 251 -1.45 12.92 -7.01
CA GLY A 251 -1.53 13.08 -5.57
C GLY A 251 -2.78 12.48 -4.94
N ARG A 252 -3.64 11.80 -5.69
CA ARG A 252 -4.68 10.98 -5.05
C ARG A 252 -4.06 9.80 -4.32
N VAL A 253 -4.77 9.27 -3.34
CA VAL A 253 -4.40 8.03 -2.65
C VAL A 253 -5.47 6.99 -2.90
N ALA A 254 -5.07 5.85 -3.44
CA ALA A 254 -5.95 4.70 -3.64
C ALA A 254 -5.70 3.69 -2.52
N VAL A 255 -6.74 3.33 -1.79
CA VAL A 255 -6.68 2.43 -0.63
C VAL A 255 -7.49 1.17 -0.93
N GLN A 256 -6.82 0.01 -0.88
CA GLN A 256 -7.48 -1.27 -0.97
C GLN A 256 -7.99 -1.68 0.42
N VAL A 257 -9.32 -1.82 0.51
CA VAL A 257 -10.06 -2.17 1.71
C VAL A 257 -10.64 -3.56 1.57
N ILE A 258 -10.57 -4.36 2.63
CA ILE A 258 -11.27 -5.63 2.73
C ILE A 258 -12.42 -5.48 3.72
N LYS A 259 -13.64 -5.81 3.29
CA LYS A 259 -14.83 -5.79 4.14
C LYS A 259 -15.15 -7.18 4.65
N GLY A 260 -15.15 -7.35 5.97
CA GLY A 260 -15.12 -8.66 6.65
C GLY A 260 -16.49 -9.29 6.99
N ASN A 261 -17.60 -8.58 6.74
CA ASN A 261 -18.94 -8.97 7.22
C ASN A 261 -19.99 -9.16 6.11
N ARG A 262 -19.61 -9.56 4.89
CA ARG A 262 -20.59 -9.80 3.80
C ARG A 262 -20.92 -11.29 3.65
N PRO A 263 -22.20 -11.65 3.35
CA PRO A 263 -22.55 -13.01 2.94
C PRO A 263 -21.69 -13.41 1.73
N GLY A 264 -20.88 -14.47 1.87
CA GLY A 264 -19.92 -14.90 0.84
C GLY A 264 -18.45 -14.64 1.15
N GLY A 265 -18.13 -14.02 2.29
CA GLY A 265 -16.76 -13.86 2.79
C GLY A 265 -16.16 -12.46 2.57
N ASN A 266 -14.83 -12.38 2.63
CA ASN A 266 -14.08 -11.13 2.51
C ASN A 266 -14.12 -10.57 1.09
N VAL A 267 -14.66 -9.36 0.92
CA VAL A 267 -14.75 -8.68 -0.38
C VAL A 267 -13.81 -7.47 -0.41
N SER A 268 -13.11 -7.28 -1.53
CA SER A 268 -12.18 -6.18 -1.70
C SER A 268 -12.82 -5.00 -2.42
N PHE A 269 -12.54 -3.79 -1.94
CA PHE A 269 -12.96 -2.52 -2.54
C PHE A 269 -11.78 -1.57 -2.65
N LEU A 270 -11.86 -0.63 -3.59
CA LEU A 270 -10.97 0.53 -3.66
C LEU A 270 -11.71 1.76 -3.15
N GLU A 271 -11.05 2.48 -2.25
CA GLU A 271 -11.45 3.83 -1.84
C GLU A 271 -10.42 4.82 -2.36
N LEU A 272 -10.87 5.98 -2.81
CA LEU A 272 -10.05 7.03 -3.37
C LEU A 272 -10.12 8.28 -2.51
N TYR A 273 -8.95 8.84 -2.25
CA TYR A 273 -8.78 10.07 -1.50
C TYR A 273 -8.08 11.12 -2.38
N ASP A 274 -8.44 12.39 -2.21
CA ASP A 274 -7.71 13.49 -2.82
C ASP A 274 -6.34 13.72 -2.13
N SER A 275 -5.58 14.68 -2.65
CA SER A 275 -4.27 15.07 -2.07
C SER A 275 -4.38 15.71 -0.68
N ALA A 276 -5.56 16.15 -0.29
CA ALA A 276 -5.86 16.61 1.06
C ALA A 276 -6.30 15.47 1.99
N LEU A 277 -6.34 14.22 1.50
CA LEU A 277 -6.83 13.02 2.19
C LEU A 277 -8.31 13.07 2.54
N ASN A 278 -9.11 13.77 1.73
CA ASN A 278 -10.56 13.69 1.78
C ASN A 278 -11.04 12.54 0.89
N LEU A 279 -12.02 11.78 1.37
CA LEU A 279 -12.65 10.72 0.58
C LEU A 279 -13.38 11.34 -0.61
N ILE A 280 -12.95 10.99 -1.82
CA ILE A 280 -13.59 11.43 -3.07
C ILE A 280 -14.48 10.34 -3.67
N GLN A 281 -14.13 9.06 -3.46
CA GLN A 281 -14.93 7.96 -3.93
C GLN A 281 -14.77 6.73 -3.05
N ARG A 282 -15.88 6.01 -2.85
CA ARG A 282 -15.98 4.83 -2.00
C ARG A 282 -16.41 3.61 -2.79
N ASP A 283 -16.11 2.43 -2.24
CA ASP A 283 -16.67 1.14 -2.62
C ASP A 283 -16.60 0.83 -4.12
N ILE A 284 -15.49 1.21 -4.77
CA ILE A 284 -15.21 0.75 -6.14
C ILE A 284 -14.92 -0.75 -6.05
N PRO A 285 -15.74 -1.63 -6.63
CA PRO A 285 -15.53 -3.07 -6.48
C PRO A 285 -14.19 -3.49 -7.09
N ILE A 286 -13.39 -4.26 -6.35
CA ILE A 286 -12.21 -4.93 -6.89
C ILE A 286 -12.61 -6.38 -7.16
N PRO A 287 -12.72 -6.80 -8.43
CA PRO A 287 -12.99 -8.19 -8.76
C PRO A 287 -12.03 -9.15 -8.04
N PHE A 288 -12.56 -10.25 -7.52
CA PHE A 288 -11.83 -11.19 -6.66
C PHE A 288 -10.61 -11.83 -7.36
N ASP A 289 -10.63 -11.88 -8.69
CA ASP A 289 -9.58 -12.40 -9.55
C ASP A 289 -8.47 -11.38 -9.87
N LEU A 290 -8.58 -10.12 -9.42
CA LEU A 290 -7.47 -9.16 -9.43
C LEU A 290 -6.48 -9.42 -8.28
N GLY A 291 -6.98 -9.84 -7.11
CA GLY A 291 -6.14 -10.13 -5.95
C GLY A 291 -5.76 -8.88 -5.15
N TYR A 292 -4.48 -8.66 -4.89
CA TYR A 292 -4.01 -7.56 -4.05
C TYR A 292 -3.20 -6.53 -4.83
N MET A 293 -3.34 -5.27 -4.45
CA MET A 293 -2.65 -4.15 -5.07
C MET A 293 -1.15 -4.20 -4.75
N LEU A 294 -0.31 -4.07 -5.78
CA LEU A 294 1.15 -4.08 -5.72
C LEU A 294 1.74 -2.67 -5.75
N GLY A 295 1.11 -1.75 -6.47
CA GLY A 295 1.63 -0.42 -6.73
C GLY A 295 0.85 0.31 -7.82
N ALA A 296 1.33 1.51 -8.17
CA ALA A 296 0.90 2.27 -9.33
C ALA A 296 2.14 2.71 -10.12
N ASP A 297 2.01 2.86 -11.44
CA ASP A 297 3.07 3.45 -12.26
C ASP A 297 2.88 4.98 -12.41
N HIS A 298 3.81 5.64 -13.09
CA HIS A 298 3.80 7.11 -13.28
C HIS A 298 2.63 7.64 -14.14
N GLN A 299 1.88 6.78 -14.83
CA GLN A 299 0.64 7.16 -15.53
C GLN A 299 -0.60 6.97 -14.64
N GLY A 300 -0.42 6.47 -13.41
CA GLY A 300 -1.51 6.21 -12.47
C GLY A 300 -2.21 4.88 -12.70
N ASP A 301 -1.69 4.03 -13.59
CA ASP A 301 -2.23 2.71 -13.81
C ASP A 301 -1.84 1.80 -12.64
N LEU A 302 -2.84 1.18 -12.03
CA LEU A 302 -2.70 0.29 -10.88
C LEU A 302 -2.19 -1.07 -11.31
N ARG A 303 -1.37 -1.70 -10.47
CA ARG A 303 -0.97 -3.11 -10.62
C ARG A 303 -1.55 -3.93 -9.49
N PHE A 304 -2.21 -5.02 -9.86
CA PHE A 304 -2.68 -6.03 -8.94
C PHE A 304 -1.95 -7.33 -9.23
N GLY A 305 -1.83 -8.18 -8.21
CA GLY A 305 -1.42 -9.55 -8.42
C GLY A 305 -2.36 -10.54 -7.75
N ASN A 306 -2.74 -11.54 -8.52
CA ASN A 306 -3.52 -12.68 -8.10
C ASN A 306 -2.58 -13.87 -8.03
N PHE A 307 -2.39 -14.43 -6.83
CA PHE A 307 -1.36 -15.45 -6.55
C PHE A 307 -2.00 -16.71 -5.99
N ARG A 308 -3.05 -17.16 -6.64
CA ARG A 308 -3.63 -18.48 -6.36
C ARG A 308 -2.73 -19.55 -6.96
N VAL A 309 -2.81 -20.74 -6.35
CA VAL A 309 -2.06 -21.94 -6.76
C VAL A 309 -2.23 -22.22 -8.25
N MET A 310 -3.45 -22.07 -8.77
CA MET A 310 -3.74 -22.19 -10.21
C MET A 310 -3.97 -20.81 -10.82
N GLY A 311 -3.11 -20.41 -11.77
CA GLY A 311 -3.29 -19.21 -12.59
C GLY A 311 -2.82 -17.90 -11.95
N ALA A 312 -1.63 -17.89 -11.33
CA ALA A 312 -1.07 -16.65 -10.81
C ALA A 312 -0.82 -15.66 -11.96
N SER A 313 -1.14 -14.39 -11.73
CA SER A 313 -1.03 -13.33 -12.73
C SER A 313 -0.82 -11.96 -12.11
N ILE A 314 -0.20 -11.09 -12.90
CA ILE A 314 -0.14 -9.66 -12.64
C ILE A 314 -1.14 -8.99 -13.59
N VAL A 315 -1.90 -8.03 -13.08
CA VAL A 315 -2.96 -7.35 -13.83
C VAL A 315 -2.71 -5.86 -13.79
N LYS A 316 -2.75 -5.21 -14.96
CA LYS A 316 -2.81 -3.77 -15.08
C LYS A 316 -4.26 -3.32 -15.15
N VAL A 317 -4.58 -2.33 -14.34
CA VAL A 317 -5.91 -1.75 -14.24
C VAL A 317 -5.80 -0.24 -14.36
N ARG A 318 -6.65 0.34 -15.21
CA ARG A 318 -6.85 1.78 -15.30
C ARG A 318 -8.08 2.17 -14.51
N LEU A 319 -7.95 3.22 -13.71
CA LEU A 319 -9.07 3.87 -13.05
C LEU A 319 -9.69 4.88 -14.03
N ARG A 320 -10.98 4.75 -14.35
CA ARG A 320 -11.73 5.69 -15.20
C ARG A 320 -12.78 6.43 -14.41
#